data_AF-A0AAW5EIT0-F1
#
_entry.id   AF-A0AAW5EIT0-F1
#
_cell.length_a   1.000
_cell.length_b   1.000
_cell.length_c   1.000
_cell.angle_alpha   90.00
_cell.angle_beta   90.00
_cell.angle_gamma   90.00
#
_symmetry.space_group_name_H-M   'P 1'
#
loop_
_entity.id
_entity.type
_entity.pdbx_description
1 polymer ?
#
loop_
_entity_poly.entity_id
_entity_poly.type
_entity_poly.pdbx_seq_one_letter_code
_entity_poly.pdbx_strand_id
1 'polypeptide(L)'
;LKGVNQLKDYSGDMKIFIPTLHKNNVSFSNLNKNIIFGSIDYDAQVLALLNKANSDIAAFSDGSMLSSNLNSRVLEQNANTRFYRVEGEKLDFYRLLRSQGSLNNASIFLNTPLIKTALISSQLRVYNIQPFVLLSTQINYNPRFVSLTQEGDRKNFILANSIDNHDDNLS
;
A
#
# COMPACT_ATOMS: atom_id res chain seq x y z
N LEU A 1 -6.62 -8.68 16.75
CA LEU A 1 -8.08 -8.84 16.60
C LEU A 1 -8.83 -9.23 17.88
N LYS A 2 -8.17 -9.65 18.99
CA LYS A 2 -8.87 -10.10 20.22
C LYS A 2 -9.89 -9.11 20.79
N GLY A 3 -9.63 -7.80 20.72
CA GLY A 3 -10.52 -6.76 21.25
C GLY A 3 -11.82 -6.61 20.45
N VAL A 4 -11.74 -6.39 19.13
CA VAL A 4 -12.94 -6.23 18.29
C VAL A 4 -13.83 -7.48 18.30
N ASN A 5 -13.25 -8.67 18.45
CA ASN A 5 -14.00 -9.93 18.54
C ASN A 5 -14.91 -10.00 19.78
N GLN A 6 -14.69 -9.20 20.82
CA GLN A 6 -15.62 -9.08 21.95
C GLN A 6 -16.89 -8.33 21.59
N LEU A 7 -16.88 -7.59 20.49
CA LEU A 7 -18.02 -6.82 19.99
C LEU A 7 -18.86 -7.60 18.98
N LYS A 8 -18.54 -8.88 18.72
CA LYS A 8 -19.21 -9.70 17.71
C LYS A 8 -20.73 -9.80 17.93
N ASP A 9 -21.16 -9.85 19.20
CA ASP A 9 -22.55 -10.00 19.63
C ASP A 9 -23.09 -8.70 20.27
N TYR A 10 -22.38 -7.58 20.08
CA TYR A 10 -22.78 -6.30 20.67
C TYR A 10 -24.13 -5.83 20.09
N SER A 11 -25.14 -5.68 20.95
CA SER A 11 -26.51 -5.28 20.59
C SER A 11 -26.96 -3.96 21.21
N GLY A 12 -26.05 -3.22 21.86
CA GLY A 12 -26.36 -1.96 22.52
C GLY A 12 -26.50 -0.76 21.57
N ASP A 13 -27.06 0.33 22.11
CA ASP A 13 -27.30 1.58 21.38
C ASP A 13 -26.10 2.53 21.35
N MET A 14 -25.06 2.27 22.15
CA MET A 14 -23.84 3.07 22.16
C MET A 14 -23.07 2.87 20.84
N LYS A 15 -22.66 3.99 20.23
CA LYS A 15 -21.81 4.00 19.04
C LYS A 15 -20.37 3.70 19.44
N ILE A 16 -19.74 2.74 18.75
CA ILE A 16 -18.36 2.32 18.98
C ILE A 16 -17.56 2.63 17.72
N PHE A 17 -16.55 3.49 17.86
CA PHE A 17 -15.64 3.81 16.76
C PHE A 17 -14.32 3.06 16.90
N ILE A 18 -13.93 2.33 15.86
CA ILE A 18 -12.69 1.56 15.80
C ILE A 18 -11.81 2.18 14.70
N PRO A 19 -10.88 3.08 15.06
CA PRO A 19 -10.08 3.81 14.07
C PRO A 19 -9.03 2.94 13.36
N THR A 20 -8.63 1.82 13.95
CA THR A 20 -7.46 1.04 13.53
C THR A 20 -7.77 -0.19 12.70
N LEU A 21 -9.05 -0.52 12.50
CA LEU A 21 -9.49 -1.67 11.71
C LEU A 21 -10.48 -1.26 10.63
N HIS A 22 -10.46 -1.97 9.51
CA HIS A 22 -11.43 -1.86 8.43
C HIS A 22 -12.48 -2.94 8.65
N LYS A 23 -13.71 -2.71 8.18
CA LYS A 23 -14.80 -3.70 8.28
C LYS A 23 -14.43 -5.04 7.65
N ASN A 24 -13.60 -5.05 6.59
CA ASN A 24 -13.16 -6.28 5.93
C ASN A 24 -12.13 -7.06 6.76
N ASN A 25 -11.56 -6.47 7.82
CA ASN A 25 -10.65 -7.16 8.73
C ASN A 25 -11.39 -7.98 9.81
N VAL A 26 -12.72 -7.91 9.87
CA VAL A 26 -13.55 -8.66 10.82
C VAL A 26 -14.53 -9.57 10.08
N SER A 27 -14.69 -10.79 10.58
CA SER A 27 -15.60 -11.80 10.00
C SER A 27 -16.85 -11.94 10.88
N PHE A 28 -17.58 -10.85 11.08
CA PHE A 28 -18.84 -10.88 11.84
C PHE A 28 -19.98 -11.08 10.85
N SER A 29 -20.78 -12.14 11.05
CA SER A 29 -21.94 -12.44 10.21
C SER A 29 -23.04 -11.39 10.32
N ASN A 30 -23.16 -10.74 11.49
CA ASN A 30 -24.12 -9.67 11.76
C ASN A 30 -23.42 -8.49 12.45
N LEU A 31 -22.81 -7.61 11.64
CA LEU A 31 -22.16 -6.41 12.15
C LEU A 31 -23.22 -5.39 12.62
N ASN A 32 -23.21 -5.05 13.91
CA ASN A 32 -24.08 -3.98 14.41
C ASN A 32 -23.72 -2.64 13.74
N LYS A 33 -24.72 -1.93 13.20
CA LYS A 33 -24.59 -0.60 12.56
C LYS A 33 -23.98 0.48 13.48
N ASN A 34 -24.02 0.27 14.80
CA ASN A 34 -23.42 1.17 15.78
C ASN A 34 -21.89 1.00 15.88
N ILE A 35 -21.30 -0.01 15.24
CA ILE A 35 -19.84 -0.19 15.15
C ILE A 35 -19.35 0.44 13.85
N ILE A 36 -18.56 1.51 13.98
CA ILE A 36 -18.02 2.29 12.87
C ILE A 36 -16.52 2.00 12.76
N PHE A 37 -16.08 1.60 11.57
CA PHE A 37 -14.68 1.31 11.26
C PHE A 37 -14.08 2.49 10.51
N GLY A 38 -13.00 3.05 11.06
CA GLY A 38 -12.36 4.26 10.53
C GLY A 38 -11.05 4.01 9.80
N SER A 39 -10.61 2.77 9.66
CA SER A 39 -9.32 2.53 9.00
C SER A 39 -9.43 2.53 7.49
N ILE A 40 -8.24 2.56 6.89
CA ILE A 40 -7.99 2.62 5.46
C ILE A 40 -8.55 1.40 4.74
N ASP A 41 -9.26 1.62 3.64
CA ASP A 41 -9.67 0.57 2.71
C ASP A 41 -8.55 0.27 1.71
N TYR A 42 -7.58 -0.54 2.16
CA TYR A 42 -6.47 -0.96 1.31
C TYR A 42 -6.90 -1.90 0.17
N ASP A 43 -8.05 -2.57 0.29
CA ASP A 43 -8.55 -3.46 -0.76
C ASP A 43 -8.96 -2.61 -1.98
N ALA A 44 -9.75 -1.54 -1.73
CA ALA A 44 -10.14 -0.58 -2.76
C ALA A 44 -8.93 0.14 -3.40
N GLN A 45 -7.94 0.54 -2.58
CA GLN A 45 -6.75 1.21 -3.09
C GLN A 45 -5.89 0.29 -3.97
N VAL A 46 -5.65 -0.96 -3.54
CA VAL A 46 -4.89 -1.92 -4.34
C VAL A 46 -5.60 -2.19 -5.66
N LEU A 47 -6.92 -2.37 -5.65
CA LEU A 47 -7.71 -2.55 -6.87
C LEU A 47 -7.60 -1.34 -7.82
N ALA A 48 -7.71 -0.11 -7.28
CA ALA A 48 -7.57 1.11 -8.08
C ALA A 48 -6.18 1.23 -8.72
N LEU A 49 -5.12 0.85 -7.99
CA LEU A 49 -3.74 0.84 -8.49
C LEU A 49 -3.53 -0.25 -9.56
N LEU A 50 -4.11 -1.44 -9.37
CA LEU A 50 -4.05 -2.52 -10.36
C LEU A 50 -4.70 -2.15 -11.69
N ASN A 51 -5.77 -1.35 -11.67
CA ASN A 51 -6.38 -0.80 -12.89
C ASN A 51 -5.47 0.17 -13.66
N LYS A 52 -4.37 0.64 -13.05
CA LYS A 52 -3.33 1.45 -13.68
C LYS A 52 -2.07 0.65 -14.00
N ALA A 53 -2.01 -0.61 -13.59
CA ALA A 53 -0.89 -1.51 -13.82
C ALA A 53 -1.03 -2.23 -15.17
N ASN A 54 0.09 -2.72 -15.67
CA ASN A 54 0.13 -3.77 -16.70
C ASN A 54 0.21 -5.16 -16.04
N SER A 55 0.33 -6.21 -16.87
CA SER A 55 0.37 -7.59 -16.38
C SER A 55 1.65 -7.98 -15.64
N ASP A 56 2.74 -7.23 -15.82
CA ASP A 56 4.04 -7.53 -15.20
C ASP A 56 4.19 -6.77 -13.88
N ILE A 57 3.87 -7.43 -12.77
CA ILE A 57 3.78 -6.78 -11.45
C ILE A 57 4.95 -7.19 -10.56
N ALA A 58 5.60 -6.19 -9.97
CA ALA A 58 6.56 -6.35 -8.89
C ALA A 58 6.10 -5.59 -7.65
N ALA A 59 6.43 -6.09 -6.47
CA ALA A 59 6.10 -5.44 -5.20
C ALA A 59 7.31 -5.43 -4.26
N PHE A 60 7.68 -4.25 -3.78
CA PHE A 60 8.71 -4.09 -2.76
C PHE A 60 8.08 -4.13 -1.36
N SER A 61 8.71 -4.87 -0.45
CA SER A 61 8.29 -4.98 0.94
C SER A 61 9.41 -4.65 1.91
N ASP A 62 9.03 -4.24 3.13
CA ASP A 62 9.98 -3.88 4.18
C ASP A 62 10.01 -4.89 5.34
N GLY A 63 9.28 -6.01 5.20
CA GLY A 63 9.13 -7.05 6.21
C GLY A 63 8.06 -6.76 7.27
N SER A 64 7.42 -5.58 7.25
CA SER A 64 6.38 -5.24 8.22
C SER A 64 5.09 -6.02 7.99
N MET A 65 4.24 -6.06 9.04
CA MET A 65 2.90 -6.64 8.96
C MET A 65 2.03 -5.91 7.93
N LEU A 66 2.12 -4.58 7.86
CA LEU A 66 1.39 -3.78 6.89
C LEU A 66 1.83 -4.12 5.46
N SER A 67 3.13 -4.17 5.22
CA SER A 67 3.67 -4.53 3.90
C SER A 67 3.25 -5.95 3.48
N SER A 68 3.30 -6.92 4.40
CA SER A 68 2.83 -8.29 4.15
C SER A 68 1.34 -8.31 3.80
N ASN A 69 0.52 -7.54 4.52
CA ASN A 69 -0.91 -7.41 4.31
C ASN A 69 -1.25 -6.76 2.96
N LEU A 70 -0.48 -5.76 2.52
CA LEU A 70 -0.60 -5.16 1.18
C LEU A 70 -0.17 -6.13 0.07
N ASN A 71 0.92 -6.85 0.27
CA ASN A 71 1.39 -7.86 -0.68
C ASN A 71 0.38 -8.98 -0.88
N SER A 72 -0.26 -9.47 0.19
CA SER A 72 -1.33 -10.47 0.07
C SER A 72 -2.48 -9.98 -0.80
N ARG A 73 -2.91 -8.71 -0.66
CA ARG A 73 -3.96 -8.13 -1.52
C ARG A 73 -3.57 -8.07 -2.99
N VAL A 74 -2.32 -7.68 -3.27
CA VAL A 74 -1.81 -7.67 -4.64
C VAL A 74 -1.77 -9.09 -5.20
N LEU A 75 -1.32 -10.07 -4.41
CA LEU A 75 -1.22 -11.47 -4.80
C LEU A 75 -2.58 -12.12 -5.07
N GLU A 76 -3.59 -11.79 -4.26
CA GLU A 76 -4.98 -12.26 -4.44
C GLU A 76 -5.57 -11.84 -5.79
N GLN A 77 -5.13 -10.70 -6.34
CA GLN A 77 -5.60 -10.18 -7.62
C GLN A 77 -4.63 -10.49 -8.78
N ASN A 78 -3.34 -10.71 -8.50
CA ASN A 78 -2.33 -11.11 -9.48
C ASN A 78 -1.35 -12.13 -8.87
N ALA A 79 -1.59 -13.41 -9.15
CA ALA A 79 -0.83 -14.54 -8.60
C ALA A 79 0.65 -14.59 -9.05
N ASN A 80 1.01 -13.89 -10.14
CA ASN A 80 2.36 -13.90 -10.70
C ASN A 80 3.25 -12.74 -10.20
N THR A 81 2.77 -12.00 -9.19
CA THR A 81 3.50 -10.86 -8.62
C THR A 81 4.86 -11.27 -8.06
N ARG A 82 5.90 -10.54 -8.43
CA ARG A 82 7.28 -10.76 -7.95
C ARG A 82 7.59 -9.91 -6.74
N PHE A 83 8.15 -10.49 -5.68
CA PHE A 83 8.38 -9.78 -4.43
C PHE A 83 9.87 -9.51 -4.16
N TYR A 84 10.15 -8.26 -3.79
CA TYR A 84 11.50 -7.78 -3.47
C TYR A 84 11.52 -7.29 -2.02
N ARG A 85 12.30 -7.93 -1.16
CA ARG A 85 12.36 -7.59 0.26
C ARG A 85 13.52 -6.63 0.54
N VAL A 86 13.21 -5.48 1.14
CA VAL A 86 14.12 -4.38 1.47
C VAL A 86 14.32 -4.35 2.99
N GLU A 87 15.26 -5.15 3.46
CA GLU A 87 15.59 -5.29 4.88
C GLU A 87 17.06 -5.00 5.17
N GLY A 88 17.33 -4.44 6.35
CA GLY A 88 18.66 -4.06 6.79
C GLY A 88 19.11 -2.68 6.28
N GLU A 89 20.13 -2.13 6.94
CA GLU A 89 20.70 -0.81 6.62
C GLU A 89 21.67 -0.85 5.43
N LYS A 90 22.29 -2.01 5.16
CA LYS A 90 23.29 -2.22 4.10
C LYS A 90 22.76 -3.16 3.03
N LEU A 91 21.80 -2.68 2.24
CA LEU A 91 21.21 -3.44 1.15
C LEU A 91 22.00 -3.25 -0.14
N ASP A 92 22.38 -4.35 -0.78
CA ASP A 92 22.94 -4.35 -2.13
C ASP A 92 21.82 -4.25 -3.16
N PHE A 93 21.47 -3.02 -3.54
CA PHE A 93 20.42 -2.75 -4.52
C PHE A 93 20.74 -3.30 -5.91
N TYR A 94 22.01 -3.37 -6.30
CA TYR A 94 22.39 -3.93 -7.59
C TYR A 94 21.95 -5.40 -7.71
N ARG A 95 22.21 -6.19 -6.67
CA ARG A 95 21.77 -7.60 -6.58
C ARG A 95 20.27 -7.72 -6.38
N LEU A 96 19.69 -6.95 -5.45
CA LEU A 96 18.26 -7.02 -5.16
C LEU A 96 17.41 -6.79 -6.41
N LEU A 97 17.67 -5.72 -7.17
CA LEU A 97 16.87 -5.33 -8.33
C LEU A 97 16.93 -6.33 -9.49
N ARG A 98 17.86 -7.29 -9.46
CA ARG A 98 18.01 -8.37 -10.44
C ARG A 98 17.58 -9.74 -9.92
N SER A 99 17.27 -9.85 -8.63
CA SER A 99 17.04 -11.12 -7.95
C SER A 99 15.78 -11.87 -8.40
N GLN A 100 14.77 -11.16 -8.89
CA GLN A 100 13.50 -11.74 -9.38
C GLN A 100 13.27 -11.41 -10.86
N GLY A 101 14.32 -11.13 -11.63
CA GLY A 101 14.19 -10.74 -13.04
C GLY A 101 14.08 -9.22 -13.25
N SER A 102 13.89 -8.84 -14.52
CA SER A 102 13.91 -7.45 -14.95
C SER A 102 12.72 -6.67 -14.40
N LEU A 103 12.99 -5.45 -13.93
CA LEU A 103 11.98 -4.47 -13.52
C LEU A 103 11.65 -3.45 -14.62
N ASN A 104 12.30 -3.53 -15.78
CA ASN A 104 11.97 -2.68 -16.92
C ASN A 104 10.58 -3.02 -17.46
N ASN A 105 9.78 -1.98 -17.67
CA ASN A 105 8.37 -2.05 -18.05
C ASN A 105 7.48 -2.81 -17.04
N ALA A 106 7.95 -3.04 -15.81
CA ALA A 106 7.11 -3.61 -14.75
C ALA A 106 6.27 -2.52 -14.07
N SER A 107 5.08 -2.86 -13.61
CA SER A 107 4.30 -2.06 -12.66
C SER A 107 4.76 -2.39 -11.24
N ILE A 108 5.27 -1.38 -10.51
CA ILE A 108 5.97 -1.59 -9.25
C ILE A 108 5.14 -1.05 -8.08
N PHE A 109 4.65 -1.94 -7.23
CA PHE A 109 4.07 -1.59 -5.94
C PHE A 109 5.17 -1.30 -4.92
N LEU A 110 5.10 -0.13 -4.29
CA LEU A 110 6.02 0.32 -3.25
C LEU A 110 5.35 0.18 -1.88
N ASN A 111 5.15 -1.06 -1.45
CA ASN A 111 4.55 -1.42 -0.16
C ASN A 111 5.57 -1.26 0.98
N THR A 112 6.26 -0.13 1.00
CA THR A 112 7.30 0.21 1.98
C THR A 112 7.04 1.60 2.58
N PRO A 113 7.58 1.90 3.78
CA PRO A 113 7.53 3.22 4.37
C PRO A 113 8.22 4.27 3.51
N LEU A 114 7.83 5.53 3.68
CA LEU A 114 8.24 6.69 2.90
C LEU A 114 9.73 6.76 2.55
N ILE A 115 10.60 6.56 3.54
CA ILE A 115 12.06 6.65 3.36
C ILE A 115 12.55 5.52 2.44
N LYS A 116 12.06 4.29 2.63
CA LYS A 116 12.41 3.14 1.79
C LYS A 116 11.85 3.31 0.38
N THR A 117 10.63 3.80 0.24
CA THR A 117 10.01 4.13 -1.06
C THR A 117 10.85 5.13 -1.86
N ALA A 118 11.28 6.23 -1.22
CA ALA A 118 12.14 7.22 -1.84
C ALA A 118 13.52 6.63 -2.23
N LEU A 119 14.12 5.83 -1.34
CA LEU A 119 15.38 5.14 -1.60
C LEU A 119 15.25 4.18 -2.79
N ILE A 120 14.25 3.31 -2.81
CA ILE A 120 14.01 2.36 -3.92
C ILE A 120 13.84 3.11 -5.24
N SER A 121 13.01 4.15 -5.25
CA SER A 121 12.75 4.95 -6.46
C SER A 121 14.03 5.60 -7.00
N SER A 122 14.87 6.13 -6.12
CA SER A 122 16.19 6.66 -6.46
C SER A 122 17.12 5.58 -7.04
N GLN A 123 17.15 4.39 -6.44
CA GLN A 123 17.97 3.28 -6.93
C GLN A 123 17.49 2.77 -8.31
N LEU A 124 16.18 2.70 -8.56
CA LEU A 124 15.65 2.39 -9.89
C LEU A 124 16.20 3.34 -10.95
N ARG A 125 16.20 4.65 -10.67
CA ARG A 125 16.80 5.65 -11.56
C ARG A 125 18.32 5.49 -11.69
N VAL A 126 19.06 5.33 -10.59
CA VAL A 126 20.53 5.14 -10.61
C VAL A 126 20.94 3.95 -11.48
N TYR A 127 20.16 2.87 -11.48
CA TYR A 127 20.41 1.69 -12.31
C TYR A 127 19.72 1.73 -13.68
N ASN A 128 19.20 2.89 -14.10
CA ASN A 128 18.50 3.09 -15.37
C ASN A 128 17.36 2.10 -15.63
N ILE A 129 16.66 1.68 -14.56
CA ILE A 129 15.45 0.88 -14.68
C ILE A 129 14.30 1.82 -15.01
N GLN A 130 13.53 1.48 -16.04
CA GLN A 130 12.37 2.23 -16.48
C GLN A 130 11.09 1.42 -16.21
N PRO A 131 10.45 1.60 -15.03
CA PRO A 131 9.17 0.97 -14.73
C PRO A 131 8.08 1.48 -15.68
N PHE A 132 7.03 0.68 -15.87
CA PHE A 132 5.81 1.15 -16.53
C PHE A 132 5.13 2.22 -15.66
N VAL A 133 4.99 1.92 -14.36
CA VAL A 133 4.38 2.81 -13.37
C VAL A 133 4.88 2.44 -11.96
N LEU A 134 5.04 3.44 -11.10
CA LEU A 134 5.26 3.25 -9.66
C LEU A 134 3.92 3.44 -8.94
N LEU A 135 3.55 2.50 -8.08
CA LEU A 135 2.24 2.42 -7.43
C LEU A 135 2.41 2.42 -5.92
N SER A 136 1.66 3.27 -5.23
CA SER A 136 1.65 3.29 -3.77
C SER A 136 0.24 3.47 -3.24
N THR A 137 -0.09 2.76 -2.16
CA THR A 137 -1.25 3.11 -1.34
C THR A 137 -0.96 4.37 -0.52
N GLN A 138 -1.94 4.80 0.28
CA GLN A 138 -1.82 6.02 1.07
C GLN A 138 -0.75 5.99 2.17
N ILE A 139 -0.04 4.87 2.36
CA ILE A 139 1.11 4.78 3.28
C ILE A 139 2.19 5.83 2.96
N ASN A 140 2.30 6.25 1.69
CA ASN A 140 3.24 7.26 1.23
C ASN A 140 2.56 8.61 0.93
N TYR A 141 1.32 8.84 1.38
CA TYR A 141 0.62 10.13 1.21
C TYR A 141 1.19 11.15 2.19
N ASN A 142 2.37 11.66 1.87
CA ASN A 142 3.11 12.59 2.71
C ASN A 142 3.87 13.59 1.84
N PRO A 143 3.70 14.92 2.03
CA PRO A 143 4.41 15.94 1.26
C PRO A 143 5.94 15.81 1.33
N ARG A 144 6.48 15.23 2.41
CA ARG A 144 7.91 14.95 2.55
C ARG A 144 8.44 14.02 1.45
N PHE A 145 7.58 13.25 0.78
CA PHE A 145 8.00 12.48 -0.39
C PHE A 145 8.66 13.35 -1.46
N VAL A 146 8.12 14.55 -1.71
CA VAL A 146 8.65 15.50 -2.69
C VAL A 146 10.04 15.99 -2.28
N SER A 147 10.26 16.23 -0.99
CA SER A 147 11.58 16.64 -0.47
C SER A 147 12.61 15.51 -0.44
N LEU A 148 12.17 14.25 -0.37
CA LEU A 148 13.04 13.06 -0.31
C LEU A 148 13.38 12.49 -1.69
N THR A 149 12.75 13.00 -2.76
CA THR A 149 12.88 12.48 -4.12
C THR A 149 13.27 13.57 -5.11
N GLN A 150 13.99 13.17 -6.16
CA GLN A 150 14.19 14.00 -7.34
C GLN A 150 13.01 13.85 -8.29
N GLU A 151 12.84 14.79 -9.22
CA GLU A 151 11.74 14.75 -10.20
C GLU A 151 11.71 13.42 -10.98
N GLY A 152 12.88 12.92 -11.38
CA GLY A 152 13.00 11.63 -12.07
C GLY A 152 12.64 10.42 -11.21
N ASP A 153 12.78 10.50 -9.88
CA ASP A 153 12.44 9.38 -8.97
C ASP A 153 10.92 9.19 -8.85
N ARG A 154 10.14 10.23 -9.15
CA ARG A 154 8.67 10.23 -9.04
C ARG A 154 7.96 10.25 -10.40
N LYS A 155 8.71 9.99 -11.49
CA LYS A 155 8.11 9.90 -12.83
C LYS A 155 7.15 8.70 -12.87
N ASN A 156 5.93 8.93 -13.36
CA ASN A 156 4.85 7.94 -13.40
C ASN A 156 4.54 7.31 -12.03
N PHE A 157 4.62 8.10 -10.95
CA PHE A 157 4.25 7.67 -9.61
C PHE A 157 2.78 7.97 -9.33
N ILE A 158 1.98 6.93 -9.10
CA ILE A 158 0.56 7.01 -8.77
C ILE A 158 0.37 6.61 -7.31
N LEU A 159 -0.36 7.46 -6.59
CA LEU A 159 -0.75 7.21 -5.22
C LEU A 159 -2.27 7.10 -5.13
N ALA A 160 -2.75 5.99 -4.55
CA ALA A 160 -4.15 5.85 -4.18
C ALA A 160 -4.36 6.33 -2.74
N ASN A 161 -5.41 7.12 -2.53
CA ASN A 161 -5.84 7.55 -1.21
C ASN A 161 -7.36 7.42 -1.08
N SER A 162 -7.84 7.38 0.16
CA SER A 162 -9.27 7.35 0.49
C SER A 162 -9.66 8.59 1.30
N ILE A 163 -8.99 9.72 1.05
CA ILE A 163 -9.36 11.00 1.65
C ILE A 163 -10.51 11.54 0.79
N ASP A 164 -11.72 11.41 1.32
CA ASP A 164 -12.93 11.84 0.63
C ASP A 164 -12.93 13.37 0.48
N ASN A 165 -13.30 13.86 -0.71
CA ASN A 165 -13.64 15.26 -0.93
C ASN A 165 -15.14 15.44 -0.63
N HIS A 166 -15.56 15.24 0.62
CA HIS A 166 -16.85 15.75 1.07
C HIS A 166 -16.59 16.88 2.05
N ASP A 167 -16.38 18.07 1.48
CA ASP A 167 -16.48 19.33 2.20
C ASP A 167 -17.60 20.17 1.59
N ASP A 168 -18.84 19.79 1.90
CA ASP A 168 -20.00 20.65 1.67
C ASP A 168 -20.16 21.71 2.78
N ASN A 169 -19.22 21.77 3.75
CA ASN A 169 -19.24 22.69 4.89
C ASN A 169 -18.09 23.72 4.87
N LEU A 170 -17.44 23.91 3.71
CA LEU A 170 -16.77 25.17 3.35
C LEU A 170 -17.71 26.14 2.59
N SER A 171 -19.02 26.00 2.82
CA SER A 171 -20.06 26.98 2.51
C SER A 171 -21.03 27.13 3.68
#